data_AF-A0A4U9QZD5-F1
#
_entry.id   AF-A0A4U9QZD5-F1
#
_cell.length_a   1.000
_cell.length_b   1.000
_cell.length_c   1.000
_cell.angle_alpha   90.00
_cell.angle_beta   90.00
_cell.angle_gamma   90.00
#
_symmetry.space_group_name_H-M   'P 1'
#
loop_
_entity.id
_entity.type
_entity.pdbx_description
1 polymer ?
#
loop_
_entity_poly.entity_id
_entity_poly.type
_entity_poly.pdbx_seq_one_letter_code
_entity_poly.pdbx_strand_id
1 'polypeptide(L)'
;MEKIVLRLIFLNIVYYLNNFLYVFIDKQFGIDGFLVFWAFSPYILIILSGLLLENLHLKTLKKVRKIVVIDLVLRVVSVFINYYSTSFKFKNINFISLILVEIIIMLINIFLEFKIYRHVKYSSKNEEEEYTPLSNEESKDIIQKYYIDDNFDYSNSNIEDRKEIDKLFRLIKLVGYSTVMVYSFPIIISLGLRILGERYRLAVLFIVVIIFFINLYLNYIKLTLYYIDEKMCKKIYIRDNVSVIIGILILFIYDGIININTGGYNIFIYIISCVFFAVPILTNKKISIKFHKINKDIIKNKKN
;
A
#
# COMPACT_ATOMS: atom_id res chain seq x y z
N MET A 1 -16.48 -4.99 -12.72
CA MET A 1 -15.79 -5.68 -11.60
C MET A 1 -15.23 -7.04 -12.00
N GLU A 2 -15.89 -7.81 -12.88
CA GLU A 2 -15.42 -9.13 -13.31
C GLU A 2 -13.98 -9.15 -13.86
N LYS A 3 -13.62 -8.20 -14.72
CA LYS A 3 -12.24 -8.06 -15.25
C LYS A 3 -11.18 -7.89 -14.14
N ILE A 4 -11.53 -7.24 -13.02
CA ILE A 4 -10.61 -7.06 -11.89
C ILE A 4 -10.40 -8.39 -11.17
N VAL A 5 -11.46 -9.17 -10.98
CA VAL A 5 -11.36 -10.50 -10.34
C VAL A 5 -10.59 -11.48 -11.23
N LEU A 6 -10.78 -11.44 -12.55
CA LEU A 6 -9.97 -12.26 -13.48
C LEU A 6 -8.48 -11.90 -13.44
N ARG A 7 -8.15 -10.61 -13.37
CA ARG A 7 -6.76 -10.16 -13.16
C ARG A 7 -6.20 -10.62 -11.82
N LEU A 8 -7.04 -10.66 -10.78
CA LEU A 8 -6.66 -11.16 -9.46
C LEU A 8 -6.25 -12.63 -9.52
N ILE A 9 -7.09 -13.47 -10.14
CA ILE A 9 -6.82 -14.90 -10.35
C ILE A 9 -5.52 -15.10 -11.10
N PHE A 10 -5.33 -14.37 -12.20
CA PHE A 10 -4.10 -14.44 -12.97
C PHE A 10 -2.86 -14.06 -12.13
N LEU A 11 -2.92 -12.96 -11.39
CA LEU A 11 -1.83 -12.54 -10.51
C LEU A 11 -1.54 -13.55 -9.40
N ASN A 12 -2.56 -14.25 -8.92
CA ASN A 12 -2.40 -15.28 -7.90
C ASN A 12 -1.67 -16.51 -8.43
N ILE A 13 -2.01 -16.96 -9.64
CA ILE A 13 -1.30 -18.03 -10.33
C ILE A 13 0.17 -17.63 -10.54
N VAL A 14 0.41 -16.41 -11.03
CA VAL A 14 1.77 -15.88 -11.22
C VAL A 14 2.52 -15.80 -9.89
N TYR A 15 1.86 -15.38 -8.81
CA TYR A 15 2.43 -15.33 -7.46
C TYR A 15 2.92 -16.70 -6.99
N TYR A 16 2.06 -17.73 -6.99
CA TYR A 16 2.45 -19.07 -6.54
C TYR A 16 3.51 -19.71 -7.45
N LEU A 17 3.40 -19.51 -8.76
CA LEU A 17 4.37 -20.03 -9.72
C LEU A 17 5.75 -19.36 -9.53
N ASN A 18 5.78 -18.05 -9.35
CA ASN A 18 7.00 -17.31 -9.04
C ASN A 18 7.63 -17.79 -7.72
N ASN A 19 6.82 -17.97 -6.68
CA ASN A 19 7.26 -18.47 -5.39
C ASN A 19 7.89 -19.87 -5.49
N PHE A 20 7.23 -20.78 -6.21
CA PHE A 20 7.72 -22.13 -6.41
C PHE A 20 9.04 -22.15 -7.20
N LEU A 21 9.12 -21.37 -8.28
CA LEU A 21 10.32 -21.24 -9.10
C LEU A 21 11.49 -20.67 -8.30
N TYR A 22 11.24 -19.63 -7.50
CA TYR A 22 12.26 -19.01 -6.65
C TYR A 22 12.88 -20.05 -5.70
N VAL A 23 12.08 -20.78 -4.93
CA VAL A 23 12.57 -21.79 -3.99
C VAL A 23 13.31 -22.91 -4.71
N PHE A 24 12.77 -23.38 -5.83
CA PHE A 24 13.38 -24.46 -6.60
C PHE A 24 14.75 -24.06 -7.14
N ILE A 25 14.86 -22.86 -7.72
CA ILE A 25 16.11 -22.36 -8.32
C ILE A 25 17.14 -22.04 -7.24
N ASP A 26 16.74 -21.37 -6.16
CA ASP A 26 17.60 -21.12 -5.00
C ASP A 26 18.21 -22.42 -4.47
N LYS A 27 17.41 -23.48 -4.38
CA LYS A 27 17.88 -24.77 -3.85
C LYS A 27 18.75 -25.57 -4.80
N GLN A 28 18.46 -25.51 -6.10
CA GLN A 28 19.14 -26.33 -7.09
C GLN A 28 20.44 -25.69 -7.60
N PHE A 29 20.44 -24.36 -7.75
CA PHE A 29 21.51 -23.62 -8.41
C PHE A 29 22.19 -22.59 -7.49
N GLY A 30 21.56 -22.22 -6.37
CA GLY A 30 21.94 -21.04 -5.61
C GLY A 30 21.54 -19.76 -6.33
N ILE A 31 21.18 -18.74 -5.56
CA ILE A 31 20.88 -17.41 -6.09
C ILE A 31 21.94 -16.43 -5.61
N ASP A 32 22.80 -16.01 -6.54
CA ASP A 32 23.88 -15.05 -6.29
C ASP A 32 23.77 -13.79 -7.18
N GLY A 33 24.48 -12.74 -6.80
CA GLY A 33 24.58 -11.50 -7.56
C GLY A 33 23.24 -10.80 -7.75
N PHE A 34 22.92 -10.41 -8.99
CA PHE A 34 21.67 -9.69 -9.29
C PHE A 34 20.41 -10.55 -9.08
N LEU A 35 20.52 -11.88 -9.16
CA LEU A 35 19.37 -12.76 -8.96
C LEU A 35 18.84 -12.73 -7.52
N VAL A 36 19.63 -12.25 -6.55
CA VAL A 36 19.19 -12.04 -5.16
C VAL A 36 17.98 -11.12 -5.08
N PHE A 37 17.83 -10.20 -6.04
CA PHE A 37 16.64 -9.34 -6.10
C PHE A 37 15.35 -10.11 -6.41
N TRP A 38 15.43 -11.33 -6.95
CA TRP A 38 14.28 -12.21 -7.15
C TRP A 38 13.62 -12.59 -5.82
N ALA A 39 14.36 -12.59 -4.71
CA ALA A 39 13.78 -12.78 -3.37
C ALA A 39 12.69 -11.76 -3.03
N PHE A 40 12.66 -10.59 -3.69
CA PHE A 40 11.64 -9.57 -3.47
C PHE A 40 10.34 -9.78 -4.27
N SER A 41 10.34 -10.61 -5.31
CA SER A 41 9.17 -10.74 -6.18
C SER A 41 7.92 -11.30 -5.50
N PRO A 42 7.99 -12.24 -4.51
CA PRO A 42 6.80 -12.66 -3.75
C PRO A 42 6.10 -11.47 -3.07
N TYR A 43 6.90 -10.57 -2.50
CA TYR A 43 6.41 -9.39 -1.78
C TYR A 43 5.79 -8.37 -2.73
N ILE A 44 6.44 -8.12 -3.88
CA ILE A 44 5.92 -7.22 -4.91
C ILE A 44 4.56 -7.73 -5.41
N LEU A 45 4.43 -9.04 -5.66
CA LEU A 45 3.19 -9.66 -6.13
C LEU A 45 2.08 -9.62 -5.06
N ILE A 46 2.41 -9.74 -3.76
CA ILE A 46 1.46 -9.50 -2.68
C ILE A 46 0.99 -8.04 -2.66
N ILE A 47 1.89 -7.07 -2.82
CA ILE A 47 1.51 -5.66 -2.84
C ILE A 47 0.57 -5.38 -4.03
N LEU A 48 0.93 -5.85 -5.23
CA LEU A 48 0.11 -5.67 -6.44
C LEU A 48 -1.27 -6.32 -6.30
N SER A 49 -1.33 -7.54 -5.78
CA SER A 49 -2.61 -8.22 -5.55
C SER A 49 -3.43 -7.55 -4.44
N GLY A 50 -2.78 -7.06 -3.38
CA GLY A 50 -3.40 -6.27 -2.32
C GLY A 50 -4.06 -4.99 -2.83
N LEU A 51 -3.43 -4.28 -3.76
CA LEU A 51 -4.01 -3.08 -4.40
C LEU A 51 -5.28 -3.41 -5.21
N LEU A 52 -5.32 -4.56 -5.89
CA LEU A 52 -6.51 -5.01 -6.60
C LEU A 52 -7.62 -5.48 -5.63
N LEU A 53 -7.25 -6.18 -4.55
CA LEU A 53 -8.16 -6.58 -3.48
C LEU A 53 -8.79 -5.37 -2.78
N GLU A 54 -8.04 -4.29 -2.56
CA GLU A 54 -8.56 -3.05 -1.98
C GLU A 54 -9.68 -2.45 -2.84
N ASN A 55 -9.48 -2.40 -4.16
CA ASN A 55 -10.49 -1.91 -5.09
C ASN A 55 -11.77 -2.75 -5.05
N LEU A 56 -11.66 -4.07 -4.83
CA LEU A 56 -12.81 -4.97 -4.63
C LEU A 56 -13.44 -4.76 -3.25
N HIS A 57 -12.64 -4.62 -2.19
CA HIS A 57 -13.11 -4.41 -0.83
C HIS A 57 -13.96 -3.13 -0.71
N LEU A 58 -13.56 -2.05 -1.38
CA LEU A 58 -14.28 -0.78 -1.40
C LEU A 58 -15.64 -0.87 -2.12
N LYS A 59 -15.80 -1.81 -3.06
CA LYS A 59 -16.95 -1.88 -3.98
C LYS A 59 -17.88 -3.09 -3.73
N THR A 60 -17.63 -3.91 -2.72
CA THR A 60 -18.38 -5.17 -2.52
C THR A 60 -19.00 -5.33 -1.12
N LEU A 61 -20.03 -6.19 -1.06
CA LEU A 61 -20.79 -6.59 0.13
C LEU A 61 -19.88 -7.09 1.28
N LYS A 62 -20.31 -6.90 2.53
CA LYS A 62 -19.59 -7.33 3.75
C LYS A 62 -19.10 -8.79 3.73
N LYS A 63 -19.83 -9.71 3.09
CA LYS A 63 -19.44 -11.13 2.95
C LYS A 63 -18.20 -11.30 2.07
N VAL A 64 -18.08 -10.56 0.97
CA VAL A 64 -16.91 -10.61 0.06
C VAL A 64 -15.67 -10.04 0.74
N ARG A 65 -15.82 -8.99 1.56
CA ARG A 65 -14.72 -8.37 2.31
C ARG A 65 -14.00 -9.36 3.23
N LYS A 66 -14.74 -10.24 3.94
CA LYS A 66 -14.13 -11.27 4.79
C LYS A 66 -13.29 -12.26 3.98
N ILE A 67 -13.80 -12.69 2.82
CA ILE A 67 -13.10 -13.63 1.93
C ILE A 67 -11.80 -13.00 1.40
N VAL A 68 -11.86 -11.73 1.00
CA VAL A 68 -10.69 -10.94 0.54
C VAL A 68 -9.60 -10.84 1.62
N VAL A 69 -9.97 -10.63 2.88
CA VAL A 69 -8.97 -10.58 3.98
C VAL A 69 -8.35 -11.96 4.21
N ILE A 70 -9.13 -13.03 4.19
CA ILE A 70 -8.63 -14.40 4.35
C ILE A 70 -7.64 -14.75 3.22
N ASP A 71 -7.98 -14.42 1.98
CA ASP A 71 -7.11 -14.63 0.82
C ASP A 71 -5.75 -13.91 0.98
N LEU A 72 -5.77 -12.64 1.40
CA LEU A 72 -4.55 -11.87 1.64
C LEU A 72 -3.70 -12.50 2.76
N VAL A 73 -4.32 -12.92 3.86
CA VAL A 73 -3.63 -13.58 4.98
C VAL A 73 -2.96 -14.88 4.51
N LEU A 74 -3.65 -15.69 3.70
CA LEU A 74 -3.09 -16.92 3.15
C LEU A 74 -1.88 -16.67 2.24
N ARG A 75 -1.89 -15.59 1.44
CA ARG A 75 -0.71 -15.19 0.64
C ARG A 75 0.47 -14.81 1.54
N VAL A 76 0.21 -13.99 2.58
CA VAL A 76 1.25 -13.59 3.54
C VAL A 76 1.86 -14.81 4.24
N VAL A 77 1.03 -15.75 4.68
CA VAL A 77 1.49 -17.02 5.28
C VAL A 77 2.33 -17.85 4.29
N SER A 78 1.91 -17.91 3.02
CA SER A 78 2.67 -18.59 1.97
C SER A 78 4.08 -18.01 1.78
N VAL A 79 4.26 -16.69 1.86
CA VAL A 79 5.62 -16.09 1.80
C VAL A 79 6.48 -16.54 2.97
N PHE A 80 5.93 -16.61 4.19
CA PHE A 80 6.71 -17.09 5.34
C PHE A 80 7.08 -18.56 5.21
N ILE A 81 6.17 -19.41 4.70
CA ILE A 81 6.44 -20.81 4.41
C ILE A 81 7.56 -20.94 3.37
N ASN A 82 7.50 -20.12 2.32
CA ASN A 82 8.47 -20.09 1.24
C ASN A 82 9.85 -19.64 1.72
N TYR A 83 9.92 -18.59 2.55
CA TYR A 83 11.17 -18.16 3.18
C TYR A 83 11.71 -19.21 4.16
N TYR A 84 10.85 -19.90 4.90
CA TYR A 84 11.29 -20.95 5.80
C TYR A 84 11.77 -22.21 5.06
N SER A 85 11.16 -22.53 3.92
CA SER A 85 11.57 -23.68 3.10
C SER A 85 12.96 -23.49 2.50
N THR A 86 13.42 -22.26 2.27
CA THR A 86 14.81 -21.98 1.87
C THR A 86 15.84 -22.29 2.97
N SER A 87 15.43 -22.58 4.21
CA SER A 87 16.36 -23.01 5.27
C SER A 87 16.69 -24.51 5.22
N PHE A 88 15.90 -25.31 4.49
CA PHE A 88 16.09 -26.77 4.41
C PHE A 88 16.85 -27.18 3.15
N LYS A 89 17.45 -28.37 3.17
CA LYS A 89 18.10 -28.98 2.00
C LYS A 89 17.07 -29.54 1.02
N PHE A 90 17.40 -29.52 -0.26
CA PHE A 90 16.59 -30.16 -1.30
C PHE A 90 16.40 -31.65 -0.97
N LYS A 91 15.18 -32.19 -1.17
CA LYS A 91 14.73 -33.55 -0.77
C LYS A 91 14.60 -33.84 0.74
N ASN A 92 14.85 -32.86 1.62
CA ASN A 92 14.51 -33.04 3.04
C ASN A 92 12.98 -33.21 3.20
N ILE A 93 12.54 -34.11 4.07
CA ILE A 93 11.10 -34.31 4.35
C ILE A 93 10.40 -33.01 4.77
N ASN A 94 11.09 -32.14 5.52
CA ASN A 94 10.59 -30.83 5.93
C ASN A 94 10.44 -29.88 4.74
N PHE A 95 11.35 -29.96 3.76
CA PHE A 95 11.23 -29.18 2.52
C PHE A 95 10.00 -29.63 1.72
N ILE A 96 9.86 -30.94 1.52
CA ILE A 96 8.75 -31.54 0.76
C ILE A 96 7.41 -31.21 1.42
N SER A 97 7.32 -31.31 2.75
CA SER A 97 6.09 -31.00 3.47
C SER A 97 5.70 -29.52 3.36
N LEU A 98 6.65 -28.59 3.44
CA LEU A 98 6.38 -27.15 3.28
C LEU A 98 5.89 -26.82 1.86
N ILE A 99 6.48 -27.45 0.82
CA ILE A 99 6.00 -27.29 -0.56
C ILE A 99 4.59 -27.86 -0.75
N LEU A 100 4.28 -29.02 -0.15
CA LEU A 100 2.92 -29.57 -0.19
C LEU A 100 1.91 -28.64 0.50
N VAL A 101 2.27 -28.05 1.64
CA VAL A 101 1.44 -27.05 2.31
C VAL A 101 1.23 -25.82 1.41
N GLU A 102 2.26 -25.34 0.73
CA GLU A 102 2.15 -24.20 -0.20
C GLU A 102 1.19 -24.49 -1.36
N ILE A 103 1.22 -25.71 -1.93
CA ILE A 103 0.29 -26.16 -2.96
C ILE A 103 -1.15 -26.20 -2.42
N ILE A 104 -1.36 -26.69 -1.19
CA ILE A 104 -2.69 -26.71 -0.57
C ILE A 104 -3.21 -25.26 -0.39
N ILE A 105 -2.36 -24.34 0.08
CA ILE A 105 -2.74 -22.93 0.24
C ILE A 105 -3.08 -22.32 -1.12
N MET A 106 -2.31 -22.61 -2.18
CA MET A 106 -2.62 -22.17 -3.55
C MET A 106 -4.02 -22.62 -3.99
N LEU A 107 -4.35 -23.90 -3.79
CA LEU A 107 -5.66 -24.45 -4.17
C LEU A 107 -6.80 -23.78 -3.38
N ILE A 108 -6.61 -23.54 -2.09
CA ILE A 108 -7.57 -22.82 -1.25
C ILE A 108 -7.76 -21.39 -1.78
N ASN A 109 -6.68 -20.67 -2.08
CA ASN A 109 -6.77 -19.30 -2.58
C ASN A 109 -7.48 -19.22 -3.94
N ILE A 110 -7.14 -20.10 -4.89
CA ILE A 110 -7.86 -20.18 -6.18
C ILE A 110 -9.36 -20.42 -5.96
N PHE A 111 -9.72 -21.30 -5.02
CA PHE A 111 -11.12 -21.55 -4.66
C PHE A 111 -11.81 -20.30 -4.07
N LEU A 112 -11.15 -19.56 -3.17
CA LEU A 112 -11.67 -18.31 -2.61
C LEU A 112 -11.90 -17.25 -3.70
N GLU A 113 -10.98 -17.10 -4.64
CA GLU A 113 -11.11 -16.17 -5.76
C GLU A 113 -12.26 -16.54 -6.68
N PHE A 114 -12.46 -17.83 -6.97
CA PHE A 114 -13.59 -18.30 -7.76
C PHE A 114 -14.94 -18.02 -7.06
N LYS A 115 -14.97 -18.15 -5.72
CA LYS A 115 -16.13 -17.79 -4.91
C LYS A 115 -16.42 -16.29 -4.96
N ILE A 116 -15.39 -15.44 -4.91
CA ILE A 116 -15.52 -13.98 -5.11
C ILE A 116 -16.07 -13.69 -6.50
N TYR A 117 -15.52 -14.32 -7.55
CA TYR A 117 -15.97 -14.14 -8.93
C TYR A 117 -17.45 -14.45 -9.12
N ARG A 118 -17.91 -15.60 -8.59
CA ARG A 118 -19.33 -15.98 -8.63
C ARG A 118 -20.22 -14.96 -7.92
N HIS A 119 -19.82 -14.49 -6.74
CA HIS A 119 -20.59 -13.48 -6.02
C HIS A 119 -20.67 -12.15 -6.76
N VAL A 120 -19.54 -11.66 -7.30
CA VAL A 120 -19.51 -10.40 -8.06
C VAL A 120 -20.37 -10.48 -9.32
N LYS A 121 -20.29 -11.61 -10.05
CA LYS A 121 -21.09 -11.86 -11.26
C LYS A 121 -22.59 -11.90 -10.96
N TYR A 122 -22.98 -12.55 -9.85
CA TYR A 122 -24.38 -12.66 -9.44
C TYR A 122 -24.93 -11.32 -8.92
N SER A 123 -24.15 -10.58 -8.12
CA SER A 123 -24.56 -9.26 -7.61
C SER A 123 -24.73 -8.22 -8.71
N SER A 124 -23.90 -8.23 -9.77
CA SER A 124 -24.05 -7.27 -10.89
C SER A 124 -25.34 -7.46 -11.71
N LYS A 125 -26.03 -8.60 -11.54
CA LYS A 125 -27.33 -8.86 -12.20
C LYS A 125 -28.54 -8.33 -11.42
N ASN A 126 -28.37 -7.98 -10.15
CA ASN A 126 -29.46 -7.65 -9.23
C ASN A 126 -29.29 -6.26 -8.57
N GLU A 127 -28.64 -5.28 -9.21
CA GLU A 127 -28.28 -4.01 -8.55
C GLU A 127 -29.51 -3.16 -8.19
N GLU A 128 -29.92 -3.22 -6.92
CA GLU A 128 -30.40 -2.05 -6.18
C GLU A 128 -29.18 -1.16 -5.81
N GLU A 129 -29.34 0.14 -5.96
CA GLU A 129 -28.31 1.17 -5.87
C GLU A 129 -27.64 1.25 -4.48
N GLU A 130 -26.59 0.47 -4.24
CA GLU A 130 -25.72 0.68 -3.08
C GLU A 130 -24.61 1.70 -3.41
N TYR A 131 -24.46 2.73 -2.58
CA TYR A 131 -23.61 3.91 -2.78
C TYR A 131 -22.14 3.59 -3.14
N THR A 132 -21.70 3.98 -4.36
CA THR A 132 -20.48 3.47 -5.03
C THR A 132 -19.17 4.30 -4.98
N PRO A 133 -18.81 5.12 -3.98
CA PRO A 133 -17.77 6.19 -4.10
C PRO A 133 -17.55 6.88 -5.48
N LEU A 134 -16.69 7.89 -5.59
CA LEU A 134 -16.29 8.41 -6.91
C LEU A 134 -15.28 7.43 -7.54
N SER A 135 -15.41 7.16 -8.84
CA SER A 135 -14.41 6.41 -9.60
C SER A 135 -13.10 7.20 -9.68
N ASN A 136 -11.95 6.53 -9.83
CA ASN A 136 -10.66 7.22 -10.01
C ASN A 136 -10.65 8.11 -11.26
N GLU A 137 -11.41 7.75 -12.29
CA GLU A 137 -11.56 8.54 -13.51
C GLU A 137 -12.41 9.78 -13.22
N GLU A 138 -13.56 9.63 -12.56
CA GLU A 138 -14.41 10.77 -12.17
C GLU A 138 -13.66 11.72 -11.23
N SER A 139 -12.87 11.19 -10.29
CA SER A 139 -12.06 12.02 -9.41
C SER A 139 -10.94 12.75 -10.16
N LYS A 140 -10.29 12.10 -11.14
CA LYS A 140 -9.28 12.76 -11.97
C LYS A 140 -9.93 13.86 -12.81
N ASP A 141 -11.10 13.60 -13.37
CA ASP A 141 -11.88 14.54 -14.16
C ASP A 141 -12.23 15.79 -13.33
N ILE A 142 -12.68 15.61 -12.09
CA ILE A 142 -12.98 16.71 -11.16
C ILE A 142 -11.71 17.49 -10.79
N ILE A 143 -10.61 16.80 -10.48
CA ILE A 143 -9.33 17.43 -10.15
C ILE A 143 -8.78 18.20 -11.35
N GLN A 144 -8.86 17.63 -12.55
CA GLN A 144 -8.39 18.24 -13.79
C GLN A 144 -9.24 19.46 -14.16
N LYS A 145 -10.57 19.36 -14.08
CA LYS A 145 -11.44 20.50 -14.33
C LYS A 145 -11.27 21.63 -13.31
N TYR A 146 -10.86 21.32 -12.09
CA TYR A 146 -10.62 22.30 -11.04
C TYR A 146 -9.24 22.98 -11.13
N TYR A 147 -8.17 22.25 -11.47
CA TYR A 147 -6.80 22.79 -11.49
C TYR A 147 -6.29 23.22 -12.87
N ILE A 148 -6.86 22.71 -13.96
CA ILE A 148 -6.31 22.88 -15.32
C ILE A 148 -7.27 23.64 -16.22
N ASP A 149 -8.56 23.29 -16.21
CA ASP A 149 -9.49 23.85 -17.20
C ASP A 149 -10.14 25.18 -16.78
N ASP A 150 -9.99 25.64 -15.53
CA ASP A 150 -10.68 26.83 -14.94
C ASP A 150 -12.20 26.88 -15.21
N ASN A 151 -12.79 25.77 -15.68
CA ASN A 151 -14.15 25.68 -16.21
C ASN A 151 -15.14 25.09 -15.19
N PHE A 152 -14.71 24.81 -13.96
CA PHE A 152 -15.62 24.41 -12.90
C PHE A 152 -16.30 25.66 -12.35
N ASP A 153 -17.36 26.08 -13.04
CA ASP A 153 -18.06 27.31 -12.71
C ASP A 153 -18.82 27.17 -11.39
N TYR A 154 -18.18 27.66 -10.33
CA TYR A 154 -18.78 27.88 -9.02
C TYR A 154 -19.43 29.26 -8.91
N SER A 155 -19.59 30.02 -10.02
CA SER A 155 -20.27 31.33 -10.06
C SER A 155 -21.58 31.36 -9.26
N ASN A 156 -22.36 30.28 -9.34
CA ASN A 156 -23.66 30.13 -8.67
C ASN A 156 -23.61 29.55 -7.23
N SER A 157 -22.42 29.35 -6.64
CA SER A 157 -22.27 28.88 -5.25
C SER A 157 -21.88 30.01 -4.30
N ASN A 158 -22.36 29.93 -3.04
CA ASN A 158 -22.07 30.91 -2.01
C ASN A 158 -20.57 30.98 -1.71
N ILE A 159 -20.10 32.14 -1.24
CA ILE A 159 -18.67 32.40 -0.95
C ILE A 159 -18.09 31.38 0.06
N GLU A 160 -18.92 30.90 0.99
CA GLU A 160 -18.54 29.90 1.99
C GLU A 160 -18.31 28.52 1.37
N ASP A 161 -19.16 28.10 0.44
CA ASP A 161 -19.01 26.83 -0.28
C ASP A 161 -17.71 26.80 -1.07
N ARG A 162 -17.36 27.91 -1.75
CA ARG A 162 -16.11 28.02 -2.51
C ARG A 162 -14.88 27.85 -1.62
N LYS A 163 -14.86 28.50 -0.45
CA LYS A 163 -13.75 28.37 0.51
C LYS A 163 -13.63 26.94 1.04
N GLU A 164 -14.74 26.26 1.27
CA GLU A 164 -14.74 24.87 1.72
C GLU A 164 -14.21 23.92 0.62
N ILE A 165 -14.60 24.15 -0.63
CA ILE A 165 -14.13 23.39 -1.79
C ILE A 165 -12.63 23.61 -2.02
N ASP A 166 -12.15 24.85 -2.01
CA ASP A 166 -10.72 25.17 -2.15
C ASP A 166 -9.89 24.51 -1.03
N LYS A 167 -10.43 24.53 0.19
CA LYS A 167 -9.83 23.85 1.34
C LYS A 167 -9.72 22.34 1.12
N LEU A 168 -10.76 21.71 0.58
CA LEU A 168 -10.78 20.28 0.24
C LEU A 168 -9.77 19.93 -0.85
N PHE A 169 -9.64 20.74 -1.91
CA PHE A 169 -8.67 20.51 -2.98
C PHE A 169 -7.23 20.76 -2.52
N ARG A 170 -6.99 21.79 -1.70
CA ARG A 170 -5.68 21.99 -1.07
C ARG A 170 -5.30 20.81 -0.18
N LEU A 171 -6.26 20.28 0.55
CA LEU A 171 -6.06 19.12 1.41
C LEU A 171 -5.66 17.88 0.62
N ILE A 172 -6.34 17.55 -0.50
CA ILE A 172 -5.99 16.36 -1.29
C ILE A 172 -4.58 16.46 -1.90
N LYS A 173 -4.16 17.67 -2.30
CA LYS A 173 -2.81 17.95 -2.78
C LYS A 173 -1.75 17.68 -1.69
N LEU A 174 -1.99 18.17 -0.47
CA LEU A 174 -1.12 17.94 0.68
C LEU A 174 -1.07 16.46 1.09
N VAL A 175 -2.19 15.74 0.98
CA VAL A 175 -2.25 14.28 1.20
C VAL A 175 -1.36 13.56 0.20
N GLY A 176 -1.38 13.95 -1.08
CA GLY A 176 -0.49 13.43 -2.11
C GLY A 176 0.98 13.63 -1.78
N TYR A 177 1.39 14.87 -1.48
CA TYR A 177 2.78 15.18 -1.11
C TYR A 177 3.24 14.45 0.15
N SER A 178 2.40 14.42 1.19
CA SER A 178 2.70 13.67 2.42
C SER A 178 2.87 12.17 2.14
N THR A 179 2.08 11.60 1.24
CA THR A 179 2.18 10.18 0.88
C THR A 179 3.50 9.87 0.16
N VAL A 180 3.88 10.69 -0.81
CA VAL A 180 5.17 10.55 -1.53
C VAL A 180 6.34 10.67 -0.56
N MET A 181 6.30 11.64 0.36
CA MET A 181 7.33 11.82 1.38
C MET A 181 7.49 10.58 2.27
N VAL A 182 6.37 9.99 2.74
CA VAL A 182 6.44 8.78 3.58
C VAL A 182 7.04 7.60 2.82
N TYR A 183 6.68 7.40 1.55
CA TYR A 183 7.27 6.34 0.72
C TYR A 183 8.75 6.58 0.38
N SER A 184 9.19 7.84 0.38
CA SER A 184 10.59 8.17 0.07
C SER A 184 11.57 7.71 1.14
N PHE A 185 11.17 7.66 2.43
CA PHE A 185 12.07 7.27 3.52
C PHE A 185 12.71 5.89 3.34
N PRO A 186 11.95 4.79 3.19
CA PRO A 186 12.55 3.47 3.02
C PRO A 186 13.42 3.38 1.77
N ILE A 187 13.05 4.08 0.70
CA ILE A 187 13.81 4.10 -0.55
C ILE A 187 15.15 4.81 -0.35
N ILE A 188 15.14 6.02 0.23
CA ILE A 188 16.35 6.83 0.41
C ILE A 188 17.30 6.21 1.43
N ILE A 189 16.78 5.66 2.54
CA ILE A 189 17.62 5.02 3.54
C ILE A 189 18.29 3.78 2.93
N SER A 190 17.51 2.86 2.36
CA SER A 190 18.05 1.57 1.93
C SER A 190 18.86 1.66 0.64
N LEU A 191 18.43 2.44 -0.36
CA LEU A 191 19.23 2.65 -1.58
C LEU A 191 20.39 3.61 -1.34
N GLY A 192 20.16 4.71 -0.61
CA GLY A 192 21.19 5.72 -0.38
C GLY A 192 22.37 5.16 0.40
N LEU A 193 22.12 4.42 1.48
CA LEU A 193 23.20 3.79 2.26
C LEU A 193 23.93 2.70 1.47
N ARG A 194 23.23 1.97 0.61
CA ARG A 194 23.82 0.88 -0.19
C ARG A 194 24.65 1.40 -1.37
N ILE A 195 24.19 2.44 -2.06
CA ILE A 195 24.89 3.02 -3.23
C ILE A 195 26.09 3.82 -2.77
N LEU A 196 25.93 4.66 -1.75
CA LEU A 196 26.99 5.55 -1.29
C LEU A 196 27.93 4.85 -0.30
N GLY A 197 27.48 3.78 0.35
CA GLY A 197 28.28 3.03 1.31
C GLY A 197 28.56 3.80 2.61
N GLU A 198 29.41 3.22 3.44
CA GLU A 198 29.72 3.72 4.79
C GLU A 198 30.22 5.16 4.83
N ARG A 199 31.04 5.55 3.85
CA ARG A 199 31.67 6.87 3.79
C ARG A 199 30.67 8.03 3.82
N TYR A 200 29.47 7.83 3.27
CA TYR A 200 28.45 8.88 3.16
C TYR A 200 27.24 8.65 4.07
N ARG A 201 27.33 7.75 5.05
CA ARG A 201 26.24 7.46 5.99
C ARG A 201 25.67 8.72 6.66
N LEU A 202 26.54 9.62 7.10
CA LEU A 202 26.12 10.88 7.74
C LEU A 202 25.40 11.82 6.75
N ALA A 203 25.82 11.82 5.48
CA ALA A 203 25.15 12.60 4.45
C ALA A 203 23.73 12.07 4.18
N VAL A 204 23.56 10.73 4.12
CA VAL A 204 22.24 10.12 3.99
C VAL A 204 21.36 10.45 5.19
N LEU A 205 21.91 10.36 6.41
CA LEU A 205 21.18 10.75 7.63
C LEU A 205 20.71 12.20 7.56
N PHE A 206 21.59 13.11 7.13
CA PHE A 206 21.28 14.54 6.99
C PHE A 206 20.13 14.78 5.99
N ILE A 207 20.16 14.12 4.83
CA ILE A 207 19.08 14.18 3.84
C ILE A 207 17.76 13.67 4.43
N VAL A 208 17.79 12.53 5.12
CA VAL A 208 16.60 11.95 5.77
C VAL A 208 16.02 12.88 6.83
N VAL A 209 16.86 13.55 7.62
CA VAL A 209 16.42 14.54 8.62
C VAL A 209 15.77 15.75 7.96
N ILE A 210 16.31 16.28 6.85
CA ILE A 210 15.69 17.38 6.11
C ILE A 210 14.30 16.97 5.61
N ILE A 211 14.20 15.80 4.96
CA ILE A 211 12.92 15.27 4.46
C ILE A 211 11.93 15.06 5.61
N PHE A 212 12.42 14.62 6.77
CA PHE A 212 11.61 14.48 7.97
C PHE A 212 11.03 15.81 8.44
N PHE A 213 11.81 16.90 8.51
CA PHE A 213 11.28 18.21 8.87
C PHE A 213 10.24 18.74 7.86
N ILE A 214 10.48 18.53 6.56
CA ILE A 214 9.48 18.85 5.53
C ILE A 214 8.20 18.04 5.76
N ASN A 215 8.32 16.75 6.06
CA ASN A 215 7.17 15.90 6.37
C ASN A 215 6.42 16.35 7.64
N LEU A 216 7.12 16.79 8.69
CA LEU A 216 6.49 17.36 9.90
C LEU A 216 5.62 18.57 9.54
N TYR A 217 6.15 19.48 8.72
CA TYR A 217 5.44 20.68 8.31
C TYR A 217 4.22 20.36 7.45
N LEU A 218 4.37 19.51 6.44
CA LEU A 218 3.26 19.07 5.59
C LEU A 218 2.17 18.34 6.40
N ASN A 219 2.58 17.47 7.33
CA ASN A 219 1.65 16.72 8.17
C ASN A 219 0.87 17.65 9.11
N TYR A 220 1.52 18.69 9.65
CA TYR A 220 0.86 19.71 10.47
C TYR A 220 -0.25 20.44 9.68
N ILE A 221 0.10 21.05 8.54
CA ILE A 221 -0.87 21.81 7.72
C ILE A 221 -2.02 20.91 7.24
N LYS A 222 -1.70 19.71 6.78
CA LYS A 222 -2.71 18.75 6.32
C LYS A 222 -3.71 18.41 7.43
N LEU A 223 -3.23 18.14 8.64
CA LEU A 223 -4.09 17.72 9.75
C LEU A 223 -4.93 18.88 10.30
N THR A 224 -4.38 20.09 10.38
CA THR A 224 -5.15 21.28 10.80
C THR A 224 -6.23 21.67 9.80
N LEU A 225 -6.01 21.42 8.51
CA LEU A 225 -7.06 21.60 7.50
C LEU A 225 -8.17 20.55 7.61
N TYR A 226 -7.85 19.31 8.02
CA TYR A 226 -8.82 18.22 8.06
C TYR A 226 -9.58 18.09 9.38
N TYR A 227 -8.93 18.30 10.52
CA TYR A 227 -9.52 18.15 11.84
C TYR A 227 -9.94 19.50 12.40
N ILE A 228 -11.23 19.64 12.73
CA ILE A 228 -11.77 20.81 13.44
C ILE A 228 -11.37 20.76 14.92
N ASP A 229 -11.35 19.57 15.52
CA ASP A 229 -10.93 19.37 16.91
C ASP A 229 -9.40 19.37 17.04
N GLU A 230 -8.87 20.40 17.71
CA GLU A 230 -7.43 20.56 17.98
C GLU A 230 -6.83 19.41 18.78
N LYS A 231 -7.57 18.84 19.75
CA LYS A 231 -7.06 17.72 20.57
C LYS A 231 -6.88 16.48 19.71
N MET A 232 -7.86 16.18 18.85
CA MET A 232 -7.78 15.08 17.90
C MET A 232 -6.66 15.30 16.88
N CYS A 233 -6.53 16.53 16.36
CA CYS A 233 -5.46 16.91 15.45
C CYS A 233 -4.07 16.66 16.06
N LYS A 234 -3.83 17.15 17.28
CA LYS A 234 -2.55 16.98 17.98
C LYS A 234 -2.23 15.51 18.26
N LYS A 235 -3.22 14.72 18.69
CA LYS A 235 -3.05 13.28 18.93
C LYS A 235 -2.61 12.54 17.68
N ILE A 236 -3.24 12.81 16.55
CA ILE A 236 -2.94 12.14 15.27
C ILE A 236 -1.60 12.61 14.72
N TYR A 237 -1.30 13.91 14.81
CA TYR A 237 -0.01 14.46 14.45
C TYR A 237 1.14 13.77 15.19
N ILE A 238 1.05 13.67 16.52
CA ILE A 238 2.07 13.00 17.34
C ILE A 238 2.20 11.54 16.95
N ARG A 239 1.09 10.79 16.88
CA ARG A 239 1.10 9.37 16.51
C ARG A 239 1.79 9.12 15.16
N ASP A 240 1.40 9.88 14.14
CA ASP A 240 1.91 9.68 12.78
C ASP A 240 3.41 9.98 12.69
N ASN A 241 3.87 11.06 13.33
CA ASN A 241 5.28 11.43 13.30
C ASN A 241 6.16 10.50 14.16
N VAL A 242 5.68 10.09 15.34
CA VAL A 242 6.38 9.09 16.16
C VAL A 242 6.52 7.77 15.41
N SER A 243 5.46 7.34 14.72
CA SER A 243 5.52 6.14 13.88
C SER A 243 6.59 6.27 12.79
N VAL A 244 6.63 7.38 12.06
CA VAL A 244 7.68 7.64 11.05
C VAL A 244 9.08 7.60 11.66
N ILE A 245 9.29 8.23 12.82
CA ILE A 245 10.58 8.21 13.52
C ILE A 245 11.01 6.77 13.82
N ILE A 246 10.11 5.95 14.37
CA ILE A 246 10.43 4.56 14.70
C ILE A 246 10.81 3.78 13.43
N GLY A 247 10.06 3.94 12.34
CA GLY A 247 10.40 3.32 11.05
C GLY A 247 11.78 3.74 10.54
N ILE A 248 12.07 5.04 10.54
CA ILE A 248 13.38 5.57 10.14
C ILE A 248 14.50 5.00 11.01
N LEU A 249 14.33 4.96 12.34
CA LEU A 249 15.34 4.43 13.25
C LEU A 249 15.63 2.95 12.99
N ILE A 250 14.60 2.13 12.80
CA ILE A 250 14.75 0.70 12.53
C ILE A 250 15.57 0.48 11.24
N LEU A 251 15.20 1.15 10.14
CA LEU A 251 15.94 1.00 8.87
C LEU A 251 17.35 1.57 8.96
N PHE A 252 17.52 2.74 9.58
CA PHE A 252 18.82 3.39 9.62
C PHE A 252 19.81 2.65 10.52
N ILE A 253 19.36 2.12 11.67
CA ILE A 253 20.20 1.25 12.51
C ILE A 253 20.56 -0.03 11.73
N TYR A 254 19.58 -0.63 11.05
CA TYR A 254 19.82 -1.86 10.34
C TYR A 254 20.75 -1.69 9.13
N ASP A 255 20.35 -0.91 8.12
CA ASP A 255 21.12 -0.72 6.89
C ASP A 255 22.39 0.14 7.13
N GLY A 256 22.35 1.07 8.09
CA GLY A 256 23.41 2.05 8.31
C GLY A 256 24.45 1.67 9.37
N ILE A 257 24.12 0.78 10.30
CA ILE A 257 25.04 0.38 11.38
C ILE A 257 25.36 -1.11 11.30
N ILE A 258 24.34 -1.97 11.22
CA ILE A 258 24.53 -3.42 11.32
C ILE A 258 24.98 -4.00 9.97
N ASN A 259 24.27 -3.65 8.90
CA ASN A 259 24.41 -4.27 7.59
C ASN A 259 25.22 -3.44 6.58
N ILE A 260 25.85 -2.36 7.02
CA ILE A 260 26.61 -1.50 6.12
C ILE A 260 27.77 -2.29 5.51
N ASN A 261 27.87 -2.27 4.18
CA ASN A 261 28.81 -3.07 3.39
C ASN A 261 28.60 -4.60 3.43
N THR A 262 27.56 -5.10 4.11
CA THR A 262 27.14 -6.49 3.99
C THR A 262 26.13 -6.61 2.84
N GLY A 263 26.31 -7.57 1.94
CA GLY A 263 25.35 -7.83 0.86
C GLY A 263 23.99 -8.37 1.35
N GLY A 264 23.90 -8.72 2.64
CA GLY A 264 22.76 -9.38 3.26
C GLY A 264 21.51 -8.51 3.36
N TYR A 265 20.36 -9.15 3.25
CA TYR A 265 19.04 -8.56 3.39
C TYR A 265 18.23 -9.31 4.46
N ASN A 266 17.76 -8.61 5.49
CA ASN A 266 16.78 -9.15 6.42
C ASN A 266 15.41 -8.53 6.16
N ILE A 267 14.63 -9.22 5.34
CA ILE A 267 13.32 -8.76 4.90
C ILE A 267 12.36 -8.52 6.08
N PHE A 268 12.50 -9.24 7.20
CA PHE A 268 11.67 -9.02 8.39
C PHE A 268 11.84 -7.60 8.94
N ILE A 269 13.05 -7.05 8.95
CA ILE A 269 13.30 -5.71 9.46
C ILE A 269 12.65 -4.65 8.57
N TYR A 270 12.69 -4.86 7.25
CA TYR A 270 11.99 -4.01 6.30
C TYR A 270 10.47 -4.06 6.50
N ILE A 271 9.89 -5.26 6.69
CA ILE A 271 8.46 -5.41 6.98
C ILE A 271 8.09 -4.66 8.26
N ILE A 272 8.86 -4.86 9.35
CA ILE A 272 8.62 -4.18 10.63
C ILE A 272 8.66 -2.66 10.44
N SER A 273 9.66 -2.13 9.73
CA SER A 273 9.73 -0.70 9.46
C SER A 273 8.56 -0.20 8.60
N CYS A 274 8.15 -0.97 7.59
CA CYS A 274 7.03 -0.60 6.72
C CYS A 274 5.71 -0.54 7.49
N VAL A 275 5.51 -1.35 8.53
CA VAL A 275 4.33 -1.27 9.41
C VAL A 275 4.26 0.12 10.08
N PHE A 276 5.40 0.67 10.51
CA PHE A 276 5.44 2.01 11.09
C PHE A 276 5.16 3.11 10.06
N PHE A 277 5.64 2.98 8.82
CA PHE A 277 5.27 3.90 7.74
C PHE A 277 3.81 3.76 7.29
N ALA A 278 3.18 2.60 7.50
CA ALA A 278 1.78 2.40 7.14
C ALA A 278 0.82 3.29 7.96
N VAL A 279 1.17 3.66 9.19
CA VAL A 279 0.32 4.49 10.06
C VAL A 279 -0.06 5.84 9.42
N PRO A 280 0.88 6.72 8.99
CA PRO A 280 0.53 7.96 8.30
C PRO A 280 -0.11 7.72 6.92
N ILE A 281 0.22 6.62 6.22
CA ILE A 281 -0.42 6.26 4.94
C ILE A 281 -1.92 5.99 5.15
N LEU A 282 -2.27 5.27 6.22
CA LEU A 282 -3.67 5.02 6.58
C LEU A 282 -4.41 6.30 6.94
N THR A 283 -3.76 7.26 7.60
CA THR A 283 -4.31 8.60 7.82
C THR A 283 -4.60 9.30 6.49
N ASN A 284 -3.62 9.32 5.59
CA ASN A 284 -3.75 9.93 4.26
C ASN A 284 -4.90 9.31 3.45
N LYS A 285 -5.00 7.97 3.47
CA LYS A 285 -6.08 7.24 2.83
C LYS A 285 -7.44 7.58 3.43
N LYS A 286 -7.55 7.68 4.76
CA LYS A 286 -8.80 8.07 5.42
C LYS A 286 -9.27 9.46 4.99
N ILE A 287 -8.33 10.42 4.90
CA ILE A 287 -8.61 11.78 4.44
C ILE A 287 -9.10 11.77 2.98
N SER A 288 -8.38 11.04 2.11
CA SER A 288 -8.73 10.90 0.69
C SER A 288 -10.13 10.30 0.48
N ILE A 289 -10.47 9.23 1.19
CA ILE A 289 -11.81 8.61 1.12
C ILE A 289 -12.90 9.60 1.53
N LYS A 290 -12.69 10.40 2.58
CA LYS A 290 -13.68 11.40 3.02
C LYS A 290 -13.88 12.49 1.96
N PHE A 291 -12.79 12.95 1.32
CA PHE A 291 -12.85 13.88 0.19
C PHE A 291 -13.71 13.34 -0.96
N HIS A 292 -13.45 12.11 -1.39
CA HIS A 292 -14.25 11.48 -2.46
C HIS A 292 -15.72 11.29 -2.09
N LYS A 293 -16.04 11.11 -0.80
CA LYS A 293 -17.42 10.96 -0.35
C LYS A 293 -18.18 12.29 -0.45
N ILE A 294 -17.60 13.37 0.09
CA ILE A 294 -18.20 14.72 0.10
C ILE A 294 -18.42 15.23 -1.33
N ASN A 295 -17.43 15.09 -2.21
CA ASN A 295 -17.56 15.59 -3.58
C ASN A 295 -18.59 14.81 -4.41
N LYS A 296 -18.83 13.53 -4.11
CA LYS A 296 -19.89 12.76 -4.78
C LYS A 296 -21.28 13.28 -4.41
N ASP A 297 -21.47 13.64 -3.14
CA ASP A 297 -22.74 14.20 -2.66
C ASP A 297 -23.00 15.57 -3.28
N ILE A 298 -21.97 16.42 -3.40
CA ILE A 298 -22.05 17.73 -4.07
C ILE A 298 -22.45 17.58 -5.55
N ILE A 299 -21.88 16.59 -6.27
CA ILE A 299 -22.20 16.36 -7.68
C ILE A 299 -23.61 15.79 -7.87
N LYS A 300 -24.06 14.89 -6.98
CA LYS A 300 -25.44 14.36 -7.04
C LYS A 300 -26.47 15.44 -6.76
N ASN A 301 -26.23 16.30 -5.77
CA ASN A 301 -27.16 17.38 -5.41
C ASN A 301 -27.25 18.49 -6.46
N LYS A 302 -26.26 18.63 -7.36
CA LYS A 302 -26.33 19.56 -8.50
C LYS A 302 -27.05 19.00 -9.74
N LYS A 303 -27.30 17.68 -9.80
CA LYS A 303 -28.00 17.03 -10.92
C LYS A 303 -29.52 16.91 -10.70
N ASN A 304 -29.99 17.14 -9.48
CA ASN A 304 -31.40 17.23 -9.11
C ASN A 304 -31.78 18.70 -8.97
#